data_AF-A0A7G2IL58-F1
#
_entry.id   AF-A0A7G2IL58-F1
#
_cell.length_a   1.000
_cell.length_b   1.000
_cell.length_c   1.000
_cell.angle_alpha   90.00
_cell.angle_beta   90.00
_cell.angle_gamma   90.00
#
_symmetry.space_group_name_H-M   'P 1'
#
loop_
_entity.id
_entity.type
_entity.pdbx_description
1 polymer ?
#
loop_
_entity_poly.entity_id
_entity_poly.type
_entity_poly.pdbx_seq_one_letter_code
_entity_poly.pdbx_strand_id
1 'polypeptide(L)'
;MSCDGCRLCEEACPSQALKIVGRQMSVDEVHQEVVKDVAYYQLSGGGVTLSGGEVMLQPDFAVQVLQNLRREGIHTAVETAGFAPWSAVEKVSTVADLVLYDLKLADDTLHQRFTGVSNIRILRNLEKLLTLNTPVRLRIPVIPGVNDSSHEINNMLLLISNLTAGKTSFQGIDLLPYHAYGVQKYSLLGRDYPASTIIRKGTESNGATFLQIAKDRGISATLSTSLVG
;
A
#
# COMPACT_ATOMS: atom_id res chain seq x y z
N MET A 1 -32.67 -10.83 -9.51
CA MET A 1 -31.57 -11.32 -10.38
C MET A 1 -30.26 -10.87 -9.74
N SER A 2 -29.38 -11.81 -9.38
CA SER A 2 -28.05 -11.51 -8.83
C SER A 2 -27.03 -11.48 -9.97
N CYS A 3 -26.14 -10.51 -9.97
CA CYS A 3 -24.99 -10.47 -10.88
C CYS A 3 -24.03 -11.63 -10.54
N ASP A 4 -23.56 -12.36 -11.56
CA ASP A 4 -22.58 -13.45 -11.45
C ASP A 4 -21.17 -13.04 -11.90
N GLY A 5 -20.99 -11.80 -12.32
CA GLY A 5 -19.70 -11.27 -12.78
C GLY A 5 -19.30 -11.67 -14.20
N CYS A 6 -20.22 -12.21 -15.01
CA CYS A 6 -19.93 -12.65 -16.40
C CYS A 6 -19.58 -11.51 -17.39
N ARG A 7 -19.77 -10.25 -16.99
CA ARG A 7 -19.50 -9.03 -17.78
C ARG A 7 -20.34 -8.84 -19.05
N LEU A 8 -21.24 -9.76 -19.40
CA LEU A 8 -22.14 -9.62 -20.56
C LEU A 8 -22.99 -8.32 -20.53
N CYS A 9 -23.28 -7.81 -19.34
CA CYS A 9 -24.02 -6.56 -19.18
C CYS A 9 -23.23 -5.31 -19.61
N GLU A 10 -21.90 -5.34 -19.60
CA GLU A 10 -21.04 -4.26 -20.09
C GLU A 10 -21.08 -4.22 -21.62
N GLU A 11 -20.90 -5.38 -22.27
CA GLU A 11 -20.95 -5.51 -23.73
C GLU A 11 -22.31 -5.14 -24.32
N ALA A 12 -23.39 -5.53 -23.63
CA ALA A 12 -24.75 -5.26 -24.05
C ALA A 12 -25.22 -3.81 -23.79
N CYS A 13 -24.41 -2.97 -23.12
CA CYS A 13 -24.79 -1.61 -22.74
C CYS A 13 -24.57 -0.61 -23.90
N PRO A 14 -25.63 -0.16 -24.61
CA PRO A 14 -25.44 0.68 -25.80
C PRO A 14 -24.88 2.06 -25.47
N SER A 15 -25.14 2.55 -24.26
CA SER A 15 -24.67 3.85 -23.77
C SER A 15 -23.28 3.79 -23.14
N GLN A 16 -22.68 2.60 -22.99
CA GLN A 16 -21.45 2.37 -22.22
C GLN A 16 -21.50 2.94 -20.78
N ALA A 17 -22.70 3.07 -20.22
CA ALA A 17 -22.90 3.55 -18.86
C ALA A 17 -22.43 2.53 -17.80
N LEU A 18 -22.44 1.24 -18.14
CA LEU A 18 -21.85 0.17 -17.34
C LEU A 18 -20.40 -0.04 -17.78
N LYS A 19 -19.47 0.16 -16.86
CA LYS A 19 -18.04 -0.05 -17.10
C LYS A 19 -17.42 -0.81 -15.95
N ILE A 20 -16.87 -1.99 -16.23
CA ILE A 20 -16.19 -2.80 -15.22
C ILE A 20 -14.73 -2.36 -15.17
N VAL A 21 -14.28 -1.96 -13.98
CA VAL A 21 -12.91 -1.51 -13.78
C VAL A 21 -12.00 -2.73 -13.59
N GLY A 22 -10.96 -2.82 -14.42
CA GLY A 22 -9.97 -3.91 -14.42
C GLY A 22 -10.26 -4.99 -15.49
N ARG A 23 -9.21 -5.68 -15.93
CA ARG A 23 -9.28 -6.78 -16.90
C ARG A 23 -8.49 -7.98 -16.38
N GLN A 24 -8.84 -9.17 -16.82
CA GLN A 24 -7.99 -10.34 -16.60
C GLN A 24 -6.76 -10.24 -17.51
N MET A 25 -5.61 -10.57 -16.97
CA MET A 25 -4.35 -10.63 -17.70
C MET A 25 -3.60 -11.88 -17.24
N SER A 26 -3.00 -12.57 -18.19
CA SER A 26 -1.98 -13.58 -17.94
C SER A 26 -0.67 -12.94 -17.50
N VAL A 27 0.23 -13.76 -16.96
CA VAL A 27 1.58 -13.31 -16.56
C VAL A 27 2.34 -12.76 -17.79
N ASP A 28 2.17 -13.39 -18.95
CA ASP A 28 2.83 -12.98 -20.19
C ASP A 28 2.31 -11.63 -20.70
N GLU A 29 1.00 -11.38 -20.61
CA GLU A 29 0.43 -10.09 -20.97
C GLU A 29 0.91 -8.97 -20.04
N VAL A 30 1.02 -9.22 -18.74
CA VAL A 30 1.60 -8.25 -17.80
C VAL A 30 3.06 -8.00 -18.14
N HIS A 31 3.82 -9.06 -18.39
CA HIS A 31 5.23 -8.95 -18.76
C HIS A 31 5.42 -8.10 -20.02
N GLN A 32 4.70 -8.42 -21.10
CA GLN A 32 4.75 -7.67 -22.36
C GLN A 32 4.39 -6.19 -22.20
N GLU A 33 3.50 -5.86 -21.26
CA GLU A 33 3.14 -4.47 -21.00
C GLU A 33 4.27 -3.73 -20.29
N VAL A 34 4.80 -4.28 -19.19
CA VAL A 34 5.77 -3.57 -18.35
C VAL A 34 7.17 -3.51 -18.96
N VAL A 35 7.56 -4.46 -19.80
CA VAL A 35 8.90 -4.44 -20.43
C VAL A 35 9.08 -3.31 -21.45
N LYS A 36 7.97 -2.68 -21.90
CA LYS A 36 8.01 -1.52 -22.79
C LYS A 36 8.76 -0.33 -22.17
N ASP A 37 8.79 -0.25 -20.84
CA ASP A 37 9.34 0.88 -20.09
C ASP A 37 10.70 0.56 -19.43
N VAL A 38 11.36 -0.54 -19.78
CA VAL A 38 12.65 -0.96 -19.17
C VAL A 38 13.72 0.14 -19.22
N ALA A 39 13.81 0.87 -20.33
CA ALA A 39 14.76 1.97 -20.45
C ALA A 39 14.51 3.09 -19.42
N TYR A 40 13.24 3.38 -19.12
CA TYR A 40 12.87 4.36 -18.10
C TYR A 40 13.23 3.87 -16.69
N TYR A 41 13.00 2.59 -16.39
CA TYR A 41 13.36 2.00 -15.09
C TYR A 41 14.88 2.07 -14.86
N GLN A 42 15.67 1.74 -15.87
CA GLN A 42 17.13 1.80 -15.79
C GLN A 42 17.66 3.23 -15.58
N LEU A 43 17.08 4.23 -16.25
CA LEU A 43 17.49 5.63 -16.12
C LEU A 43 17.09 6.24 -14.77
N SER A 44 15.92 5.87 -14.25
CA SER A 44 15.39 6.39 -12.98
C SER A 44 15.94 5.66 -11.74
N GLY A 45 16.51 4.45 -11.92
CA GLY A 45 16.79 3.53 -10.82
C GLY A 45 15.51 2.94 -10.21
N GLY A 46 14.38 3.04 -10.92
CA GLY A 46 13.08 2.54 -10.49
C GLY A 46 12.82 1.10 -10.95
N GLY A 47 11.53 0.77 -11.12
CA GLY A 47 11.10 -0.55 -11.53
C GLY A 47 9.59 -0.71 -11.44
N VAL A 48 9.14 -1.93 -11.16
CA VAL A 48 7.71 -2.27 -11.12
C VAL A 48 7.26 -2.51 -9.68
N THR A 49 6.14 -1.89 -9.30
CA THR A 49 5.48 -2.16 -8.01
C THR A 49 4.15 -2.88 -8.26
N LEU A 50 3.98 -4.07 -7.68
CA LEU A 50 2.66 -4.70 -7.59
C LEU A 50 1.89 -4.06 -6.42
N SER A 51 0.72 -3.48 -6.70
CA SER A 51 -0.10 -2.73 -5.75
C SER A 51 -1.60 -2.94 -6.05
N GLY A 52 -2.43 -1.91 -5.89
CA GLY A 52 -3.86 -1.87 -6.24
C GLY A 52 -4.76 -2.13 -5.04
N GLY A 53 -5.26 -3.36 -4.94
CA GLY A 53 -6.06 -3.82 -3.80
C GLY A 53 -5.17 -4.43 -2.74
N GLU A 54 -5.16 -5.76 -2.67
CA GLU A 54 -4.22 -6.51 -1.83
C GLU A 54 -3.57 -7.60 -2.68
N VAL A 55 -2.28 -7.42 -2.99
CA VAL A 55 -1.49 -8.32 -3.85
C VAL A 55 -1.47 -9.74 -3.28
N MET A 56 -1.52 -9.86 -1.95
CA MET A 56 -1.50 -11.14 -1.25
C MET A 56 -2.75 -12.00 -1.49
N LEU A 57 -3.79 -11.46 -2.14
CA LEU A 57 -4.97 -12.23 -2.58
C LEU A 57 -4.73 -13.03 -3.87
N GLN A 58 -3.67 -12.72 -4.61
CA GLN A 58 -3.28 -13.42 -5.85
C GLN A 58 -1.80 -13.85 -5.79
N PRO A 59 -1.38 -14.60 -4.76
CA PRO A 59 0.04 -14.82 -4.48
C PRO A 59 0.76 -15.60 -5.57
N ASP A 60 0.10 -16.58 -6.19
CA ASP A 60 0.71 -17.41 -7.24
C ASP A 60 0.96 -16.62 -8.52
N PHE A 61 0.04 -15.72 -8.86
CA PHE A 61 0.18 -14.82 -9.98
C PHE A 61 1.28 -13.78 -9.72
N ALA A 62 1.25 -13.15 -8.53
CA ALA A 62 2.24 -12.16 -8.13
C ALA A 62 3.66 -12.74 -8.17
N VAL A 63 3.88 -13.94 -7.63
CA VAL A 63 5.20 -14.60 -7.66
C VAL A 63 5.70 -14.79 -9.08
N GLN A 64 4.85 -15.27 -10.00
CA GLN A 64 5.26 -15.50 -11.39
C GLN A 64 5.63 -14.19 -12.09
N VAL A 65 4.86 -13.12 -11.88
CA VAL A 65 5.20 -11.79 -12.41
C VAL A 65 6.53 -11.31 -11.85
N LEU A 66 6.71 -11.32 -10.52
CA LEU A 66 7.93 -10.84 -9.87
C LEU A 66 9.17 -11.61 -10.33
N GLN A 67 9.07 -12.94 -10.43
CA GLN A 67 10.17 -13.78 -10.91
C GLN A 67 10.51 -13.51 -12.38
N ASN A 68 9.51 -13.32 -13.25
CA ASN A 68 9.75 -12.99 -14.65
C ASN A 68 10.49 -11.65 -14.78
N LEU A 69 10.04 -10.61 -14.06
CA LEU A 69 10.66 -9.28 -14.11
C LEU A 69 12.08 -9.26 -13.52
N ARG A 70 12.32 -10.03 -12.46
CA ARG A 70 13.67 -10.17 -11.90
C ARG A 70 14.65 -10.81 -12.89
N ARG A 71 14.20 -11.75 -13.75
CA ARG A 71 15.06 -12.34 -14.81
C ARG A 71 15.48 -11.33 -15.88
N GLU A 72 14.67 -10.30 -16.11
CA GLU A 72 14.96 -9.17 -16.99
C GLU A 72 15.82 -8.08 -16.30
N GLY A 73 16.20 -8.29 -15.04
CA GLY A 73 16.97 -7.31 -14.26
C GLY A 73 16.16 -6.09 -13.83
N ILE A 74 14.83 -6.17 -13.85
CA ILE A 74 13.93 -5.10 -13.39
C ILE A 74 13.78 -5.21 -11.87
N HIS A 75 14.00 -4.10 -11.15
CA HIS A 75 13.72 -4.04 -9.72
C HIS A 75 12.22 -4.16 -9.46
N THR A 76 11.85 -4.95 -8.46
CA THR A 76 10.47 -5.24 -8.12
C THR A 76 10.12 -4.86 -6.70
N ALA A 77 8.99 -4.20 -6.52
CA ALA A 77 8.41 -3.91 -5.21
C ALA A 77 7.00 -4.49 -5.09
N VAL A 78 6.58 -4.74 -3.85
CA VAL A 78 5.20 -5.13 -3.53
C VAL A 78 4.65 -4.19 -2.47
N GLU A 79 3.49 -3.62 -2.74
CA GLU A 79 2.70 -2.86 -1.79
C GLU A 79 1.63 -3.76 -1.15
N THR A 80 1.53 -3.73 0.18
CA THR A 80 0.58 -4.55 0.93
C THR A 80 0.14 -3.88 2.22
N ALA A 81 -1.11 -4.11 2.60
CA ALA A 81 -1.60 -3.80 3.94
C ALA A 81 -1.27 -4.92 4.94
N GLY A 82 -0.73 -6.04 4.47
CA GLY A 82 -0.32 -7.17 5.30
C GLY A 82 -1.46 -7.94 5.95
N PHE A 83 -2.71 -7.64 5.59
CA PHE A 83 -3.90 -8.31 6.12
C PHE A 83 -4.21 -9.59 5.32
N ALA A 84 -3.29 -10.55 5.35
CA ALA A 84 -3.39 -11.81 4.61
C ALA A 84 -2.82 -12.97 5.45
N PRO A 85 -3.11 -14.24 5.09
CA PRO A 85 -2.41 -15.38 5.67
C PRO A 85 -0.90 -15.23 5.51
N TRP A 86 -0.14 -15.57 6.55
CA TRP A 86 1.32 -15.46 6.52
C TRP A 86 1.94 -16.18 5.31
N SER A 87 1.41 -17.34 4.92
CA SER A 87 1.90 -18.09 3.76
C SER A 87 1.87 -17.28 2.47
N ALA A 88 0.89 -16.40 2.27
CA ALA A 88 0.84 -15.51 1.11
C ALA A 88 1.87 -14.37 1.24
N VAL A 89 1.93 -13.74 2.42
CA VAL A 89 2.88 -12.64 2.71
C VAL A 89 4.31 -13.11 2.49
N GLU A 90 4.70 -14.23 3.09
CA GLU A 90 6.03 -14.83 2.96
C GLU A 90 6.35 -15.19 1.52
N LYS A 91 5.43 -15.89 0.85
CA LYS A 91 5.61 -16.37 -0.52
C LYS A 91 5.85 -15.22 -1.50
N VAL A 92 5.11 -14.13 -1.41
CA VAL A 92 5.25 -12.97 -2.30
C VAL A 92 6.44 -12.11 -1.91
N SER A 93 6.62 -11.83 -0.61
CA SER A 93 7.67 -10.91 -0.14
C SER A 93 9.09 -11.46 -0.34
N THR A 94 9.27 -12.78 -0.30
CA THR A 94 10.61 -13.38 -0.47
C THR A 94 11.13 -13.30 -1.91
N VAL A 95 10.27 -13.07 -2.90
CA VAL A 95 10.67 -12.92 -4.30
C VAL A 95 10.70 -11.47 -4.79
N ALA A 96 10.23 -10.52 -3.99
CA ALA A 96 10.35 -9.09 -4.26
C ALA A 96 11.72 -8.53 -3.82
N ASP A 97 12.13 -7.42 -4.40
CA ASP A 97 13.34 -6.68 -3.98
C ASP A 97 13.04 -5.69 -2.85
N LEU A 98 11.79 -5.21 -2.75
CA LEU A 98 11.32 -4.29 -1.72
C LEU A 98 9.86 -4.58 -1.33
N VAL A 99 9.56 -4.53 -0.03
CA VAL A 99 8.18 -4.51 0.46
C VAL A 99 7.83 -3.12 0.97
N LEU A 100 6.81 -2.54 0.36
CA LEU A 100 6.14 -1.31 0.77
C LEU A 100 4.97 -1.69 1.68
N TYR A 101 5.17 -1.60 2.99
CA TYR A 101 4.24 -2.16 3.97
C TYR A 101 3.42 -1.06 4.65
N ASP A 102 2.10 -1.06 4.47
CA ASP A 102 1.26 -0.05 5.10
C ASP A 102 1.08 -0.29 6.60
N LEU A 103 1.36 0.74 7.39
CA LEU A 103 1.04 0.79 8.81
C LEU A 103 0.16 2.02 9.08
N LYS A 104 -1.11 1.77 9.39
CA LYS A 104 -2.14 2.83 9.38
C LYS A 104 -2.33 3.48 10.75
N LEU A 105 -2.56 2.66 11.78
CA LEU A 105 -2.84 3.08 13.15
C LEU A 105 -2.18 2.10 14.14
N ALA A 106 -1.56 2.63 15.19
CA ALA A 106 -0.90 1.83 16.22
C ALA A 106 -1.90 1.20 17.19
N ASP A 107 -2.91 1.97 17.62
CA ASP A 107 -4.00 1.47 18.45
C ASP A 107 -4.96 0.59 17.63
N ASP A 108 -5.21 -0.63 18.12
CA ASP A 108 -6.07 -1.59 17.43
C ASP A 108 -7.54 -1.18 17.41
N THR A 109 -8.03 -0.50 18.45
CA THR A 109 -9.42 -0.02 18.52
C THR A 109 -9.66 1.06 17.47
N LEU A 110 -8.74 2.01 17.34
CA LEU A 110 -8.76 3.01 16.27
C LEU A 110 -8.61 2.33 14.90
N HIS A 111 -7.70 1.36 14.77
CA HIS A 111 -7.51 0.65 13.51
C HIS A 111 -8.81 -0.05 13.05
N GLN A 112 -9.49 -0.78 13.95
CA GLN A 112 -10.79 -1.38 13.68
C GLN A 112 -11.83 -0.34 13.30
N ARG A 113 -11.90 0.78 14.03
CA ARG A 113 -12.83 1.87 13.75
C ARG A 113 -12.67 2.46 12.35
N PHE A 114 -11.42 2.68 11.90
CA PHE A 114 -11.15 3.40 10.66
C PHE A 114 -10.95 2.50 9.44
N THR A 115 -10.59 1.22 9.63
CA THR A 115 -10.31 0.28 8.53
C THR A 115 -11.29 -0.89 8.47
N GLY A 116 -12.08 -1.11 9.53
CA GLY A 116 -13.01 -2.23 9.66
C GLY A 116 -12.36 -3.54 10.13
N VAL A 117 -11.03 -3.58 10.35
CA VAL A 117 -10.31 -4.80 10.76
C VAL A 117 -9.26 -4.52 11.83
N SER A 118 -8.88 -5.54 12.59
CA SER A 118 -7.83 -5.46 13.60
C SER A 118 -6.43 -5.42 12.97
N ASN A 119 -5.53 -4.63 13.55
CA ASN A 119 -4.13 -4.58 13.15
C ASN A 119 -3.30 -5.76 13.70
N ILE A 120 -3.83 -6.59 14.60
CA ILE A 120 -3.06 -7.67 15.26
C ILE A 120 -2.40 -8.61 14.24
N ARG A 121 -3.14 -9.03 13.20
CA ARG A 121 -2.57 -9.88 12.13
C ARG A 121 -1.51 -9.14 11.32
N ILE A 122 -1.76 -7.87 11.02
CA ILE A 122 -0.87 -7.00 10.26
C ILE A 122 0.45 -6.89 11.03
N LEU A 123 0.42 -6.49 12.30
CA LEU A 123 1.61 -6.37 13.15
C LEU A 123 2.37 -7.69 13.28
N ARG A 124 1.68 -8.83 13.46
CA ARG A 124 2.32 -10.16 13.48
C ARG A 124 3.00 -10.51 12.16
N ASN A 125 2.37 -10.20 11.03
CA ASN A 125 2.97 -10.43 9.73
C ASN A 125 4.17 -9.51 9.50
N LEU A 126 4.10 -8.25 9.93
CA LEU A 126 5.22 -7.31 9.85
C LEU A 126 6.40 -7.77 10.70
N GLU A 127 6.16 -8.19 11.94
CA GLU A 127 7.20 -8.71 12.84
C GLU A 127 7.95 -9.89 12.21
N LYS A 128 7.23 -10.84 11.62
CA LYS A 128 7.82 -11.97 10.92
C LYS A 128 8.54 -11.53 9.64
N LEU A 129 7.95 -10.63 8.86
CA LEU A 129 8.55 -10.11 7.63
C LEU A 129 9.89 -9.42 7.91
N LEU A 130 9.98 -8.65 9.00
CA LEU A 130 11.22 -7.98 9.42
C LEU A 130 12.33 -8.96 9.84
N THR A 131 12.03 -10.23 10.10
CA THR A 131 13.05 -11.28 10.34
C THR A 131 13.60 -11.89 9.05
N LEU A 132 12.98 -11.61 7.91
CA LEU A 132 13.48 -12.03 6.61
C LEU A 132 14.56 -11.07 6.09
N ASN A 133 15.26 -11.47 5.04
CA ASN A 133 16.29 -10.65 4.39
C ASN A 133 15.72 -9.67 3.36
N THR A 134 14.40 -9.65 3.14
CA THR A 134 13.78 -8.73 2.19
C THR A 134 13.73 -7.31 2.79
N PRO A 135 14.20 -6.28 2.09
CA PRO A 135 14.02 -4.89 2.49
C PRO A 135 12.55 -4.52 2.70
N VAL A 136 12.25 -3.83 3.81
CA VAL A 136 10.91 -3.38 4.16
C VAL A 136 10.93 -1.88 4.42
N ARG A 137 10.08 -1.15 3.72
CA ARG A 137 9.83 0.27 3.95
C ARG A 137 8.38 0.45 4.40
N LEU A 138 8.20 1.05 5.57
CA LEU A 138 6.85 1.25 6.11
C LEU A 138 6.21 2.47 5.47
N ARG A 139 4.91 2.40 5.20
CA ARG A 139 4.13 3.49 4.61
C ARG A 139 3.02 3.88 5.56
N ILE A 140 2.95 5.17 5.89
CA ILE A 140 1.98 5.69 6.86
C ILE A 140 1.18 6.79 6.18
N PRO A 141 -0.12 6.57 5.88
CA PRO A 141 -1.00 7.66 5.50
C PRO A 141 -1.18 8.60 6.71
N VAL A 142 -0.85 9.88 6.56
CA VAL A 142 -1.00 10.89 7.60
C VAL A 142 -2.32 11.62 7.36
N ILE A 143 -3.30 11.34 8.22
CA ILE A 143 -4.69 11.75 8.05
C ILE A 143 -5.06 12.75 9.15
N PRO A 144 -5.48 13.97 8.80
CA PRO A 144 -5.92 14.98 9.76
C PRO A 144 -7.02 14.49 10.69
N GLY A 145 -6.81 14.65 11.99
CA GLY A 145 -7.78 14.29 13.03
C GLY A 145 -7.94 12.78 13.25
N VAL A 146 -7.07 11.97 12.64
CA VAL A 146 -7.09 10.51 12.78
C VAL A 146 -5.80 10.01 13.41
N ASN A 147 -4.65 10.24 12.77
CA ASN A 147 -3.35 9.72 13.24
C ASN A 147 -2.22 10.75 13.20
N ASP A 148 -2.56 12.04 13.12
CA ASP A 148 -1.60 13.13 12.96
C ASP A 148 -1.49 14.04 14.20
N SER A 149 -2.12 13.66 15.31
CA SER A 149 -1.89 14.33 16.59
C SER A 149 -0.52 13.96 17.16
N SER A 150 0.07 14.82 18.00
CA SER A 150 1.34 14.49 18.67
C SER A 150 1.27 13.18 19.45
N HIS A 151 0.12 12.86 20.07
CA HIS A 151 -0.06 11.60 20.78
C HIS A 151 0.04 10.40 19.82
N GLU A 152 -0.71 10.42 18.73
CA GLU A 152 -0.74 9.34 17.74
C GLU A 152 0.60 9.15 17.04
N ILE A 153 1.28 10.25 16.69
CA ILE A 153 2.63 10.22 16.10
C ILE A 153 3.61 9.53 17.06
N ASN A 154 3.60 9.91 18.34
CA ASN A 154 4.51 9.32 19.34
C ASN A 154 4.23 7.84 19.57
N ASN A 155 2.95 7.42 19.58
CA ASN A 155 2.55 6.02 19.70
C ASN A 155 2.99 5.19 18.48
N MET A 156 2.77 5.72 17.27
CA MET A 156 3.18 5.08 16.03
C MET A 156 4.69 4.89 15.97
N LEU A 157 5.46 5.93 16.29
CA LEU A 157 6.93 5.85 16.31
C LEU A 157 7.44 4.91 17.40
N LEU A 158 6.78 4.83 18.57
CA LEU A 158 7.15 3.88 19.62
C LEU A 158 6.93 2.43 19.15
N LEU A 159 5.78 2.15 18.53
CA LEU A 159 5.49 0.86 17.93
C LEU A 159 6.54 0.46 16.89
N ILE A 160 6.90 1.39 15.98
CA ILE A 160 7.92 1.16 14.96
C ILE A 160 9.26 0.84 15.61
N SER A 161 9.72 1.67 16.55
CA SER A 161 10.99 1.44 17.25
C SER A 161 11.06 0.04 17.87
N ASN A 162 9.97 -0.44 18.48
CA ASN A 162 9.91 -1.76 19.08
C ASN A 162 9.97 -2.89 18.04
N LEU A 163 9.27 -2.74 16.91
CA LEU A 163 9.24 -3.75 15.85
C LEU A 163 10.56 -3.84 15.08
N THR A 164 11.24 -2.72 14.88
CA THR A 164 12.40 -2.61 13.99
C THR A 164 13.74 -2.64 14.72
N ALA A 165 13.75 -2.68 16.06
CA ALA A 165 14.98 -2.75 16.84
C ALA A 165 15.86 -3.95 16.41
N GLY A 166 17.07 -3.67 15.93
CA GLY A 166 18.02 -4.67 15.48
C GLY A 166 17.66 -5.37 14.15
N LYS A 167 16.65 -4.89 13.42
CA LYS A 167 16.22 -5.47 12.14
C LYS A 167 16.91 -4.76 10.97
N THR A 168 17.79 -5.46 10.27
CA THR A 168 18.53 -4.94 9.10
C THR A 168 17.67 -4.80 7.84
N SER A 169 16.54 -5.50 7.79
CA SER A 169 15.55 -5.42 6.72
C SER A 169 14.82 -4.07 6.69
N PHE A 170 14.72 -3.35 7.80
CA PHE A 170 14.00 -2.09 7.88
C PHE A 170 14.74 -0.93 7.17
N GLN A 171 14.07 -0.31 6.20
CA GLN A 171 14.59 0.75 5.34
C GLN A 171 14.05 2.15 5.68
N GLY A 172 13.30 2.29 6.78
CA GLY A 172 12.67 3.56 7.17
C GLY A 172 11.18 3.65 6.82
N ILE A 173 10.65 4.87 6.91
CA ILE A 173 9.23 5.17 6.74
C ILE A 173 8.98 6.20 5.63
N ASP A 174 7.91 6.01 4.87
CA ASP A 174 7.31 7.01 3.99
C ASP A 174 6.03 7.54 4.63
N LEU A 175 5.99 8.84 4.88
CA LEU A 175 4.81 9.55 5.32
C LEU A 175 4.04 10.05 4.10
N LEU A 176 2.78 9.66 3.99
CA LEU A 176 1.91 9.93 2.85
C LEU A 176 0.82 10.92 3.27
N PRO A 177 0.92 12.21 2.94
CA PRO A 177 -0.13 13.17 3.23
C PRO A 177 -1.48 12.74 2.64
N TYR A 178 -2.56 12.92 3.39
CA TYR A 178 -3.89 12.62 2.89
C TYR A 178 -4.27 13.53 1.71
N HIS A 179 -4.84 12.91 0.67
CA HIS A 179 -5.43 13.61 -0.46
C HIS A 179 -6.85 13.10 -0.74
N ALA A 180 -7.76 14.02 -1.08
CA ALA A 180 -9.18 13.71 -1.33
C ALA A 180 -9.47 13.12 -2.74
N TYR A 181 -8.48 12.54 -3.42
CA TYR A 181 -8.65 12.03 -4.80
C TYR A 181 -9.65 10.87 -4.89
N GLY A 182 -9.84 10.11 -3.81
CA GLY A 182 -10.79 9.00 -3.77
C GLY A 182 -12.26 9.40 -3.66
N VAL A 183 -12.57 10.66 -3.31
CA VAL A 183 -13.94 11.11 -3.01
C VAL A 183 -14.87 10.95 -4.20
N GLN A 184 -14.38 11.21 -5.42
CA GLN A 184 -15.19 11.07 -6.63
C GLN A 184 -15.65 9.62 -6.88
N LYS A 185 -14.86 8.62 -6.47
CA LYS A 185 -15.23 7.20 -6.62
C LYS A 185 -16.46 6.83 -5.79
N TYR A 186 -16.63 7.44 -4.61
CA TYR A 186 -17.83 7.25 -3.79
C TYR A 186 -19.08 7.81 -4.49
N SER A 187 -18.96 9.01 -5.06
CA SER A 187 -20.04 9.62 -5.84
C SER A 187 -20.44 8.77 -7.05
N LEU A 188 -19.48 8.18 -7.77
CA LEU A 188 -19.77 7.27 -8.89
C LEU A 188 -20.49 5.98 -8.46
N LEU A 189 -20.28 5.54 -7.22
CA LEU A 189 -20.95 4.36 -6.66
C LEU A 189 -22.28 4.68 -5.98
N GLY A 190 -22.73 5.95 -6.03
CA GLY A 190 -23.92 6.41 -5.29
C GLY A 190 -23.79 6.24 -3.78
N ARG A 191 -22.56 6.34 -3.25
CA ARG A 191 -22.24 6.18 -1.83
C ARG A 191 -21.80 7.51 -1.22
N ASP A 192 -22.19 7.73 0.03
CA ASP A 192 -21.65 8.82 0.82
C ASP A 192 -20.18 8.56 1.17
N TYR A 193 -19.37 9.61 1.19
CA TYR A 193 -17.98 9.52 1.61
C TYR A 193 -17.87 9.62 3.15
N PRO A 194 -17.53 8.54 3.87
CA PRO A 194 -17.64 8.54 5.34
C PRO A 194 -16.69 9.53 6.02
N ALA A 195 -15.51 9.76 5.43
CA ALA A 195 -14.52 10.66 6.00
C ALA A 195 -14.81 12.15 5.74
N SER A 196 -15.89 12.50 5.02
CA SER A 196 -16.33 13.90 4.82
C SER A 196 -16.69 14.60 6.14
N THR A 197 -17.11 13.85 7.15
CA THR A 197 -17.44 14.36 8.49
C THR A 197 -16.23 14.47 9.41
N ILE A 198 -15.11 13.86 9.03
CA ILE A 198 -13.89 13.73 9.84
C ILE A 198 -12.82 14.69 9.33
N ILE A 199 -12.60 14.71 8.01
CA ILE A 199 -11.56 15.51 7.37
C ILE A 199 -12.21 16.75 6.77
N ARG A 200 -11.94 17.91 7.37
CA ARG A 200 -12.36 19.19 6.80
C ARG A 200 -11.58 19.45 5.51
N LYS A 201 -12.30 19.91 4.48
CA LYS A 201 -11.69 20.25 3.18
C LYS A 201 -10.63 21.35 3.39
N GLY A 202 -9.42 21.11 2.89
CA GLY A 202 -8.29 22.05 3.00
C GLY A 202 -7.48 21.93 4.29
N THR A 203 -7.79 20.99 5.18
CA THR A 203 -6.91 20.70 6.32
C THR A 203 -5.69 19.93 5.86
N GLU A 204 -4.51 20.52 6.05
CA GLU A 204 -3.24 19.83 5.87
C GLU A 204 -2.96 18.89 7.04
N SER A 205 -2.38 17.73 6.74
CA SER A 205 -1.92 16.79 7.76
C SER A 205 -0.63 17.26 8.42
N ASN A 206 -0.40 16.92 9.69
CA ASN A 206 0.85 17.21 10.40
C ASN A 206 2.07 16.37 9.95
N GLY A 207 2.19 16.07 8.66
CA GLY A 207 3.26 15.24 8.10
C GLY A 207 4.67 15.80 8.33
N ALA A 208 4.83 17.12 8.30
CA ALA A 208 6.12 17.76 8.60
C ALA A 208 6.53 17.60 10.08
N THR A 209 5.57 17.73 11.01
CA THR A 209 5.79 17.46 12.44
C THR A 209 6.14 16.00 12.66
N PHE A 210 5.42 15.08 12.01
CA PHE A 210 5.73 13.65 12.07
C PHE A 210 7.16 13.38 11.59
N LEU A 211 7.53 13.91 10.42
CA LEU A 211 8.88 13.78 9.87
C LEU A 211 9.95 14.26 10.84
N GLN A 212 9.73 15.40 11.50
CA GLN A 212 10.70 15.93 12.46
C GLN A 212 10.85 15.01 13.69
N ILE A 213 9.74 14.56 14.29
CA ILE A 213 9.79 13.67 15.46
C ILE A 213 10.44 12.33 15.10
N ALA A 214 10.21 11.81 13.89
CA ALA A 214 10.86 10.59 13.42
C ALA A 214 12.39 10.78 13.34
N LYS A 215 12.85 11.90 12.76
CA LYS A 215 14.28 12.24 12.68
C LYS A 215 14.91 12.41 14.06
N ASP A 216 14.23 13.07 14.99
CA ASP A 216 14.72 13.27 16.37
C ASP A 216 14.91 11.93 17.11
N ARG A 217 14.18 10.89 16.71
CA ARG A 217 14.31 9.51 17.22
C ARG A 217 15.29 8.64 16.42
N GLY A 218 15.99 9.21 15.43
CA GLY A 218 16.92 8.48 14.57
C GLY A 218 16.24 7.52 13.57
N ILE A 219 14.94 7.67 13.31
CA ILE A 219 14.21 6.87 12.32
C ILE A 219 14.32 7.56 10.96
N SER A 220 14.86 6.83 9.97
CA SER A 220 14.87 7.30 8.57
C SER A 220 13.44 7.48 8.08
N ALA A 221 13.10 8.69 7.67
CA ALA A 221 11.75 9.07 7.28
C ALA A 221 11.77 10.06 6.11
N THR A 222 10.81 9.91 5.20
CA THR A 222 10.56 10.83 4.09
C THR A 222 9.10 11.28 4.12
N LEU A 223 8.86 12.51 3.72
CA LEU A 223 7.51 13.03 3.49
C LEU A 223 7.29 13.07 1.98
N SER A 224 6.32 12.32 1.48
CA SER A 224 6.00 12.33 0.06
C SER A 224 5.41 13.69 -0.32
N THR A 225 6.13 14.45 -1.15
CA THR A 225 5.71 15.79 -1.63
C THR A 225 4.99 15.75 -2.98
N SER A 226 4.98 14.58 -3.64
CA SER A 226 4.41 14.37 -4.97
C SER A 226 4.05 12.90 -5.12
N LEU A 227 2.83 12.63 -5.61
CA LEU A 227 2.40 11.31 -6.07
C LEU A 227 3.33 10.87 -7.21
N VAL A 228 4.27 9.97 -6.92
CA VAL A 228 4.88 9.14 -7.95
C VAL A 228 4.24 7.77 -7.80
N GLY A 229 3.19 7.55 -8.60
CA GLY A 229 2.81 6.22 -9.05
C GLY A 229 3.68 5.81 -10.22
#